data_AF-A0A126NZD6-F1
#
_entry.id   AF-A0A126NZD6-F1
#
_cell.length_a   1.000
_cell.length_b   1.000
_cell.length_c   1.000
_cell.angle_alpha   90.00
_cell.angle_beta   90.00
_cell.angle_gamma   90.00
#
_symmetry.space_group_name_H-M   'P 1'
#
loop_
_entity.id
_entity.type
_entity.pdbx_description
1 polymer ?
#
loop_
_entity_poly.entity_id
_entity_poly.type
_entity_poly.pdbx_seq_one_letter_code
_entity_poly.pdbx_strand_id
1 'polypeptide(L)'
;MPFQNLLAEPDVLSALKTAFDEAWTAIELSVDPLAQAKDREYLGSIIVGLWKMGETDMLAAKAVIKFRETPRNCISMPTSEKSRSSE
;
A
#
# COMPACT_ATOMS: atom_id res chain seq x y z
N MET A 1 -4.93 -13.68 -1.48
CA MET A 1 -4.07 -12.98 -0.49
C MET A 1 -2.93 -12.29 -1.22
N PRO A 2 -2.57 -11.04 -0.87
CA PRO A 2 -1.68 -10.21 -1.69
C PRO A 2 -0.21 -10.68 -1.72
N PHE A 3 0.21 -11.56 -0.81
CA PHE A 3 1.60 -12.01 -0.70
C PHE A 3 1.88 -13.39 -1.33
N GLN A 4 0.93 -13.96 -2.09
CA GLN A 4 1.06 -15.34 -2.61
C GLN A 4 2.22 -15.55 -3.59
N ASN A 5 2.73 -14.49 -4.22
CA ASN A 5 3.89 -14.56 -5.13
C ASN A 5 5.19 -14.02 -4.52
N LEU A 6 5.23 -13.76 -3.20
CA LEU A 6 6.44 -13.25 -2.56
C LEU A 6 7.37 -14.43 -2.21
N LEU A 7 8.55 -14.49 -2.85
CA LEU A 7 9.63 -15.41 -2.48
C LEU A 7 10.26 -14.93 -1.16
N ALA A 8 9.65 -15.28 -0.04
CA ALA A 8 10.12 -15.00 1.31
C ALA A 8 10.02 -16.26 2.18
N GLU A 9 10.74 -16.31 3.28
CA GLU A 9 10.62 -17.40 4.24
C GLU A 9 9.20 -17.47 4.82
N PRO A 10 8.68 -18.67 5.13
CA PRO A 10 7.32 -18.83 5.63
C PRO A 10 7.06 -18.07 6.95
N ASP A 11 8.10 -17.90 7.77
CA ASP A 11 8.05 -17.11 9.00
C ASP A 11 7.83 -15.62 8.69
N VAL A 12 8.57 -15.10 7.70
CA VAL A 12 8.41 -13.74 7.18
C VAL A 12 7.04 -13.53 6.54
N LEU A 13 6.55 -14.49 5.77
CA LEU A 13 5.21 -14.43 5.19
C LEU A 13 4.13 -14.37 6.29
N SER A 14 4.32 -15.09 7.39
CA SER A 14 3.42 -15.05 8.54
C SER A 14 3.47 -13.69 9.23
N ALA A 15 4.65 -13.12 9.45
CA ALA A 15 4.81 -11.79 10.01
C ALA A 15 4.18 -10.69 9.13
N LEU A 16 4.38 -10.75 7.82
CA LEU A 16 3.77 -9.82 6.86
C LEU A 16 2.25 -9.93 6.85
N LYS A 17 1.72 -11.16 6.96
CA LYS A 17 0.29 -11.40 7.04
C LYS A 17 -0.30 -10.84 8.34
N THR A 18 0.35 -11.04 9.48
CA THR A 18 -0.08 -10.48 10.77
C THR A 18 -0.06 -8.96 10.72
N ALA A 19 1.02 -8.36 10.23
CA ALA A 19 1.12 -6.91 10.08
C ALA A 19 0.03 -6.35 9.14
N PHE A 20 -0.30 -7.09 8.09
CA PHE A 20 -1.39 -6.74 7.18
C PHE A 20 -2.75 -6.76 7.89
N ASP A 21 -3.06 -7.81 8.65
CA ASP A 21 -4.35 -7.97 9.31
C ASP A 21 -4.54 -6.89 10.40
N GLU A 22 -3.50 -6.60 11.16
CA GLU A 22 -3.48 -5.50 12.14
C GLU A 22 -3.68 -4.15 11.47
N ALA A 23 -2.93 -3.86 10.40
CA ALA A 23 -3.07 -2.61 9.67
C ALA A 23 -4.46 -2.48 9.02
N TRP A 24 -5.01 -3.57 8.50
CA TRP A 24 -6.33 -3.62 7.88
C TRP A 24 -7.45 -3.37 8.90
N THR A 25 -7.30 -3.89 10.12
CA THR A 25 -8.24 -3.66 11.22
C THR A 25 -8.13 -2.23 11.77
N ALA A 26 -6.96 -1.61 11.69
CA ALA A 26 -6.71 -0.25 12.18
C ALA A 26 -7.13 0.87 11.22
N ILE A 27 -7.42 0.57 9.95
CA ILE A 27 -7.97 1.54 9.00
C ILE A 27 -9.50 1.50 9.03
N GLU A 28 -10.14 2.67 9.10
CA GLU A 28 -11.59 2.76 8.89
C GLU A 28 -11.89 2.51 7.41
N LEU A 29 -12.51 1.36 7.12
CA LEU A 29 -12.79 0.93 5.76
C LEU A 29 -14.05 1.59 5.20
N SER A 30 -14.01 1.89 3.91
CA SER A 30 -15.21 2.28 3.17
C SER A 30 -16.23 1.13 3.13
N VAL A 31 -17.51 1.46 3.20
CA VAL A 31 -18.61 0.48 3.03
C VAL A 31 -18.70 -0.07 1.60
N ASP A 32 -18.03 0.55 0.64
CA ASP A 32 -17.99 0.10 -0.75
C ASP A 32 -17.02 -1.08 -0.95
N PRO A 33 -17.49 -2.25 -1.43
CA PRO A 33 -16.66 -3.44 -1.59
C PRO A 33 -15.55 -3.28 -2.65
N LEU A 34 -15.77 -2.45 -3.66
CA LEU A 34 -14.81 -2.23 -4.75
C LEU A 34 -13.67 -1.32 -4.28
N ALA A 35 -13.99 -0.31 -3.48
CA ALA A 35 -13.02 0.54 -2.80
C ALA A 35 -12.18 -0.28 -1.80
N GLN A 36 -12.81 -1.19 -1.05
CA GLN A 36 -12.08 -2.10 -0.15
C GLN A 36 -11.08 -2.97 -0.91
N ALA A 37 -11.43 -3.53 -2.07
CA ALA A 37 -10.49 -4.35 -2.85
C ALA A 37 -9.22 -3.55 -3.23
N LYS A 38 -9.39 -2.31 -3.72
CA LYS A 38 -8.28 -1.42 -4.06
C LYS A 38 -7.45 -1.01 -2.84
N ASP A 39 -8.12 -0.65 -1.74
CA ASP A 39 -7.46 -0.29 -0.48
C ASP A 39 -6.63 -1.49 0.06
N ARG A 40 -7.13 -2.71 -0.14
CA ARG A 40 -6.46 -3.95 0.27
C ARG A 40 -5.18 -4.22 -0.52
N GLU A 41 -5.24 -4.07 -1.83
CA GLU A 41 -4.06 -4.19 -2.70
C GLU A 41 -3.01 -3.11 -2.41
N TYR A 42 -3.48 -1.88 -2.15
CA TYR A 42 -2.61 -0.76 -1.83
C TYR A 42 -1.89 -0.93 -0.49
N LEU A 43 -2.62 -1.30 0.57
CA LEU A 43 -2.03 -1.58 1.88
C LEU A 43 -1.01 -2.74 1.80
N GLY A 44 -1.32 -3.78 1.03
CA GLY A 44 -0.39 -4.89 0.79
C GLY A 44 0.90 -4.41 0.12
N SER A 45 0.79 -3.54 -0.87
CA SER A 45 1.95 -2.95 -1.57
C SER A 45 2.82 -2.09 -0.66
N ILE A 46 2.23 -1.33 0.27
CA ILE A 46 2.96 -0.55 1.27
C ILE A 46 3.76 -1.48 2.19
N ILE A 47 3.13 -2.53 2.72
CA ILE A 47 3.77 -3.48 3.64
C ILE A 47 4.94 -4.20 2.95
N VAL A 48 4.76 -4.65 1.71
CA VAL A 48 5.87 -5.22 0.92
C VAL A 48 6.97 -4.19 0.70
N GLY A 49 6.61 -2.93 0.40
CA GLY A 49 7.57 -1.85 0.18
C GLY A 49 8.43 -1.58 1.42
N LEU A 50 7.81 -1.48 2.59
CA LEU A 50 8.50 -1.30 3.88
C LEU A 50 9.42 -2.49 4.18
N TRP A 51 8.92 -3.71 3.99
CA TRP A 51 9.71 -4.91 4.20
C TRP A 51 10.94 -4.97 3.28
N LYS A 52 10.80 -4.63 2.00
CA LYS A 52 11.91 -4.55 1.04
C LYS A 52 12.95 -3.48 1.39
N MET A 53 12.57 -2.44 2.12
CA MET A 53 13.47 -1.42 2.64
C MET A 53 14.21 -1.86 3.91
N GLY A 54 13.96 -3.09 4.39
CA GLY A 54 14.52 -3.61 5.64
C GLY A 54 13.75 -3.17 6.88
N GLU A 55 12.65 -2.43 6.72
CA GLU A 55 11.78 -2.05 7.83
C GLU A 55 10.90 -3.24 8.21
N THR A 56 11.36 -4.02 9.19
CA THR A 56 10.65 -5.18 9.73
C THR A 56 9.91 -4.85 11.03
N ASP A 57 10.36 -3.83 11.74
CA ASP A 57 9.77 -3.38 13.00
C ASP A 57 8.60 -2.42 12.77
N MET A 58 7.52 -2.63 13.53
CA MET A 58 6.27 -1.86 13.49
C MET A 58 5.66 -1.72 12.08
N LEU A 59 5.79 -2.77 11.25
CA LEU A 59 5.27 -2.80 9.88
C LEU A 59 3.80 -2.37 9.77
N ALA A 60 2.95 -2.85 10.68
CA ALA A 60 1.53 -2.50 10.71
C ALA A 60 1.31 -1.00 10.92
N ALA A 61 1.91 -0.43 11.97
CA ALA A 61 1.76 0.99 12.29
C ALA A 61 2.30 1.89 11.18
N LYS A 62 3.49 1.57 10.63
CA LYS A 62 4.09 2.31 9.51
C LYS A 62 3.23 2.22 8.25
N ALA A 63 2.64 1.05 7.98
CA ALA A 63 1.76 0.87 6.84
C ALA A 63 0.49 1.70 6.98
N VAL A 64 -0.13 1.73 8.16
CA VAL A 64 -1.31 2.57 8.45
C VAL A 64 -0.97 4.06 8.29
N ILE A 65 0.18 4.50 8.81
CA ILE A 65 0.64 5.89 8.67
C ILE A 65 0.78 6.23 7.18
N LYS A 66 1.55 5.45 6.41
CA LYS A 66 1.72 5.68 4.95
C LYS A 66 0.40 5.63 4.18
N PHE A 67 -0.50 4.73 4.57
CA PHE A 67 -1.82 4.60 3.96
C PHE A 67 -2.68 5.86 4.18
N ARG A 68 -2.60 6.47 5.37
CA ARG A 68 -3.33 7.70 5.71
C ARG A 68 -2.65 8.97 5.17
N GLU A 69 -1.32 8.98 5.14
CA GLU A 69 -0.52 10.11 4.65
C GLU A 69 -0.59 10.26 3.13
N THR A 70 -0.86 9.18 2.39
CA THR A 70 -1.03 9.28 0.94
C THR A 70 -2.45 9.75 0.66
N PRO A 71 -2.68 11.01 0.26
CA PRO A 71 -4.01 11.46 -0.10
C PRO A 71 -4.48 10.61 -1.28
N ARG A 72 -5.66 9.98 -1.16
CA ARG A 72 -6.36 9.31 -2.28
C ARG A 72 -6.64 10.25 -3.48
N ASN A 73 -6.26 11.50 -3.37
CA ASN A 73 -6.41 12.55 -4.36
C ASN A 73 -5.06 13.20 -4.66
N CYS A 74 -4.21 12.56 -5.48
CA CYS A 74 -3.13 13.22 -6.22
C CYS A 74 -2.62 12.31 -7.37
N ILE A 75 -3.53 11.85 -8.22
CA ILE A 75 -3.18 11.75 -9.66
C ILE A 75 -3.83 12.96 -10.33
N SER A 76 -3.36 14.15 -9.99
CA SER A 76 -3.18 15.14 -11.05
C SER A 76 -1.89 14.73 -11.73
N MET A 77 -1.99 13.87 -12.75
CA MET A 77 -0.94 13.85 -13.75
C MET A 77 -0.83 15.30 -14.22
N PRO A 78 0.35 15.96 -14.22
CA PRO A 78 0.55 16.97 -15.23
C PRO A 78 0.48 16.19 -16.55
N THR A 79 -0.67 16.25 -17.21
CA THR A 79 -0.78 15.94 -18.63
C THR A 79 0.39 16.65 -19.28
N SER A 80 1.33 15.86 -19.78
CA SER A 80 2.39 16.33 -20.66
C SER A 80 1.73 16.80 -21.95
N GLU A 81 1.07 17.96 -21.90
CA GLU A 81 0.58 18.65 -23.08
C GLU A 81 1.71 19.52 -23.60
N LYS A 82 2.61 18.84 -24.32
CA LYS A 82 3.25 19.29 -25.55
C LYS A 82 3.03 20.77 -25.92
N SER A 83 3.85 21.66 -25.39
CA SER A 83 4.17 22.93 -26.08
C SER A 83 5.35 22.72 -27.02
N ARG A 84 5.07 22.03 -28.13
CA ARG A 84 5.78 22.24 -29.39
C ARG A 84 4.88 23.15 -30.22
N SER A 85 5.25 24.43 -30.27
CA SER A 85 5.00 25.41 -31.36
C SER A 85 5.61 26.73 -30.87
N SER A 86 6.77 27.11 -31.38
CA SER A 86 6.93 27.94 -32.60
C SER A 86 6.64 29.40 -32.31
N GLU A 87 7.69 30.20 -32.15
CA GLU A 87 8.04 31.29 -33.08
C GLU A 87 9.52 31.68 -32.93
#